data_AF-A0A2P4Q9G1-F1
#
_entry.id   AF-A0A2P4Q9G1-F1
#
_cell.length_a   1.000
_cell.length_b   1.000
_cell.length_c   1.000
_cell.angle_alpha   90.00
_cell.angle_beta   90.00
_cell.angle_gamma   90.00
#
_symmetry.space_group_name_H-M   'P 1'
#
loop_
_entity.id
_entity.type
_entity.pdbx_description
1 polymer ?
#
loop_
_entity_poly.entity_id
_entity_poly.type
_entity_poly.pdbx_seq_one_letter_code
_entity_poly.pdbx_strand_id
1 'polypeptide(L)' 'MSDNHNELFIIDLGLCKPVSDLQDSDNGVNEIYGVIPYMAPEILRNKPYTLASDIYSLSMIMWEFTL' A
#
# COMPACT_ATOMS: atom_id res chain seq x y z
N MET A 1 10.80 9.82 30.47
CA MET A 1 10.11 8.72 29.77
C MET A 1 11.20 7.89 29.13
N SER A 2 11.19 6.58 29.31
CA SER A 2 12.19 5.70 28.73
C SER A 2 12.00 5.70 27.21
N ASP A 3 12.95 6.25 26.46
CA ASP A 3 12.97 6.14 25.00
C ASP A 3 13.21 4.68 24.61
N ASN A 4 12.12 3.96 24.39
CA ASN A 4 12.17 2.61 23.85
C ASN A 4 12.43 2.71 22.34
N HIS A 5 13.68 2.89 21.93
CA HIS A 5 14.10 3.09 20.54
C HIS A 5 13.91 1.88 19.62
N ASN A 6 13.12 0.89 20.02
CA ASN A 6 12.95 -0.38 19.34
C ASN A 6 11.54 -0.59 18.78
N GLU A 7 10.77 0.49 18.65
CA GLU A 7 9.40 0.48 18.15
C GLU A 7 9.35 0.97 16.70
N LEU A 8 8.68 0.21 15.83
CA LEU A 8 8.46 0.54 14.42
C LEU A 8 7.02 1.03 14.25
N PHE A 9 6.85 2.17 13.60
CA PHE A 9 5.56 2.77 13.32
C PHE A 9 5.37 2.99 11.81
N ILE A 10 4.16 2.72 11.32
CA ILE A 10 3.72 3.15 9.99
C ILE A 10 3.23 4.60 10.16
N ILE A 11 3.89 5.56 9.48
CA ILE A 11 3.65 6.99 9.71
C ILE A 11 3.19 7.76 8.47
N ASP A 12 3.43 7.23 7.27
CA ASP A 12 3.05 7.89 6.02
C ASP A 12 1.75 7.29 5.47
N LEU A 13 0.63 7.94 5.81
CA LEU A 13 -0.71 7.56 5.38
C LEU A 13 -1.30 8.56 4.37
N GLY A 14 -0.48 9.46 3.79
CA GLY A 14 -0.95 10.54 2.91
C GLY A 14 -1.63 10.06 1.62
N LEU A 15 -1.32 8.83 1.20
CA LEU A 15 -1.94 8.17 0.04
C LEU A 15 -2.99 7.12 0.43
N CYS A 16 -3.22 6.87 1.72
CA CYS A 16 -4.21 5.90 2.16
C CYS A 16 -5.63 6.37 1.84
N LYS A 17 -6.42 5.47 1.26
CA LYS A 17 -7.83 5.72 0.93
C LYS A 17 -8.71 4.56 1.41
N PRO A 18 -9.97 4.82 1.78
CA PRO A 18 -10.96 3.77 1.97
C PRO A 18 -11.05 2.87 0.72
N VAL A 19 -11.17 1.57 0.93
CA VAL A 19 -11.27 0.59 -0.16
C VAL A 19 -12.54 0.83 -1.00
N SER A 20 -13.61 1.36 -0.39
CA SER A 20 -14.83 1.79 -1.10
C SER A 20 -14.54 2.82 -2.19
N ASP A 21 -13.72 3.82 -1.87
CA ASP A 21 -13.42 4.95 -2.77
C ASP A 21 -12.58 4.50 -3.98
N LEU A 22 -11.87 3.37 -3.84
CA LEU A 22 -11.09 2.75 -4.91
C LEU A 22 -11.93 1.82 -5.81
N GLN A 23 -13.12 1.42 -5.35
CA GLN A 23 -14.03 0.52 -6.07
C GLN A 23 -15.20 1.28 -6.72
N ASP A 24 -15.56 2.45 -6.19
CA ASP A 24 -16.67 3.30 -6.64
C ASP A 24 -16.32 4.23 -7.81
N SER A 25 -15.30 3.90 -8.63
CA SER A 25 -15.01 4.71 -9.82
C SER A 25 -16.15 4.57 -10.84
N ASP A 26 -17.10 5.51 -10.79
CA ASP A 26 -18.32 5.61 -11.62
C ASP A 26 -18.01 5.62 -13.15
N ASN A 27 -16.74 5.81 -13.51
CA ASN A 27 -16.25 5.88 -14.88
C ASN A 27 -15.42 4.65 -15.33
N GLY A 28 -15.33 3.59 -14.51
CA GLY A 28 -14.60 2.35 -14.85
C GLY A 28 -13.08 2.49 -14.93
N VAL A 29 -12.54 3.64 -14.53
CA VAL A 29 -11.10 3.90 -14.44
C VAL A 29 -10.72 3.86 -12.97
N ASN A 30 -10.22 2.70 -12.51
CA ASN A 30 -9.60 2.61 -11.19
C ASN A 30 -8.35 3.49 -11.21
N GLU A 31 -8.40 4.63 -10.56
CA GLU A 31 -7.23 5.48 -10.37
C GLU A 31 -6.20 4.70 -9.55
N ILE A 32 -5.00 4.56 -10.10
CA ILE A 32 -3.90 3.86 -9.44
C ILE A 32 -3.28 4.80 -8.40
N TYR A 33 -3.31 4.38 -7.13
CA TYR A 33 -2.71 5.09 -6.01
C TYR A 33 -1.58 4.27 -5.38
N GLY A 34 -0.48 4.94 -5.04
CA GLY A 34 0.65 4.34 -4.33
C GLY A 34 1.99 4.58 -5.01
N VAL A 35 3.02 3.91 -4.51
CA VAL A 35 4.41 4.06 -4.96
C VAL A 35 4.78 2.83 -5.78
N ILE A 36 5.09 3.02 -7.07
CA ILE A 36 5.25 1.96 -8.07
C ILE A 36 6.15 0.79 -7.61
N PRO A 37 7.34 1.02 -7.02
CA PRO A 37 8.21 -0.07 -6.51
C PRO A 37 7.55 -1.05 -5.54
N TYR A 38 6.60 -0.59 -4.73
CA TYR A 38 5.96 -1.39 -3.67
C TYR A 38 4.56 -1.87 -4.07
N MET A 39 4.14 -1.60 -5.30
CA MET A 39 2.77 -1.84 -5.72
C MET A 39 2.58 -3.28 -6.18
N ALA A 40 1.50 -3.91 -5.72
CA ALA A 40 1.16 -5.27 -6.09
C ALA A 40 0.80 -5.38 -7.59
N PRO A 41 1.13 -6.51 -8.24
CA PRO A 41 0.97 -6.67 -9.69
C PRO A 41 -0.49 -6.60 -10.15
N GLU A 42 -1.46 -6.93 -9.30
CA GLU A 42 -2.88 -6.78 -9.58
C GLU A 42 -3.30 -5.32 -9.72
N ILE A 43 -2.73 -4.42 -8.93
CA ILE A 43 -3.01 -2.97 -9.00
C ILE A 43 -2.46 -2.40 -10.30
N LEU A 44 -1.25 -2.80 -10.70
CA LEU A 44 -0.64 -2.43 -11.98
C LEU A 44 -1.44 -2.94 -13.19
N ARG A 45 -2.34 -3.92 -12.98
CA ARG A 45 -3.24 -4.48 -13.99
C ARG A 45 -4.67 -3.93 -13.87
N ASN A 46 -4.85 -2.80 -13.17
CA ASN A 46 -6.15 -2.16 -12.91
C ASN A 46 -7.18 -3.07 -12.21
N LYS A 47 -6.72 -4.12 -11.52
CA LYS A 47 -7.61 -4.94 -10.68
C LYS A 47 -7.87 -4.22 -9.36
N PRO A 48 -8.99 -4.54 -8.67
CA PRO A 48 -9.33 -3.91 -7.40
C PRO A 48 -8.24 -4.06 -6.34
N TYR A 49 -8.11 -3.03 -5.51
CA TYR A 49 -7.29 -3.09 -4.31
C TYR A 49 -7.84 -4.12 -3.33
N THR A 50 -6.94 -4.92 -2.73
CA THR A 50 -7.30 -5.92 -1.74
C THR A 50 -6.29 -5.93 -0.60
N LEU A 51 -6.63 -6.60 0.51
CA LEU A 51 -5.68 -6.84 1.61
C LEU A 51 -4.40 -7.56 1.15
N ALA A 52 -4.47 -8.38 0.10
CA ALA A 52 -3.28 -9.04 -0.45
C ALA A 52 -2.29 -8.03 -1.06
N SER A 53 -2.80 -6.88 -1.53
CA SER A 53 -2.00 -5.80 -2.09
C SER A 53 -1.18 -5.09 -1.00
N ASP A 54 -1.75 -4.90 0.20
CA ASP A 54 -1.02 -4.41 1.39
C ASP A 54 0.07 -5.40 1.85
N ILE A 55 -0.23 -6.70 1.83
CA ILE A 55 0.74 -7.73 2.23
C ILE A 55 1.93 -7.75 1.25
N TYR A 56 1.67 -7.61 -0.04
CA TYR A 56 2.72 -7.52 -1.05
C TYR A 56 3.61 -6.28 -0.84
N SER A 57 3.01 -5.11 -0.61
CA SER A 57 3.77 -3.86 -0.43
C SER A 57 4.64 -3.91 0.83
N LEU A 58 4.12 -4.45 1.93
CA LEU A 58 4.89 -4.69 3.14
C LEU A 58 6.04 -5.69 2.89
N SER A 59 5.81 -6.72 2.08
CA SER A 59 6.86 -7.70 1.72
C SER A 59 7.98 -7.06 0.91
N MET A 60 7.65 -6.14 -0.01
CA MET A 60 8.66 -5.40 -0.77
C MET A 60 9.47 -4.47 0.13
N ILE A 61 8.84 -3.81 1.11
CA ILE A 61 9.54 -3.01 2.12
C ILE A 61 10.50 -3.90 2.94
N MET A 62 10.04 -5.09 3.39
CA MET A 62 10.88 -6.05 4.12
C MET A 62 12.05 -6.59 3.27
N TRP A 63 11.84 -6.75 1.96
CA TRP A 63 12.89 -7.15 1.04
C TRP A 63 14.03 -6.13 0.98
N GLU A 64 13.71 -4.83 0.97
CA GLU A 64 14.71 -3.75 1.01
C GLU A 64 15.55 -3.78 2.29
N PHE A 65 15.02 -4.25 3.42
CA PHE A 65 15.80 -4.44 4.67
C PHE A 65 16.72 -5.66 4.63
N THR A 66 16.52 -6.57 3.68
CA THR A 66 17.35 -7.77 3.53
C THR A 66 18.56 -7.52 2.61
N LEU A 67 18.50 -6.44 1.80
CA LEU A 67 19.58 -6.01 0.91
C LEU A 67 20.80 -5.43 1.64
#